data_AF-A0A0C3NTP6-F1
#
_entry.id   AF-A0A0C3NTP6-F1
#
_cell.length_a   1.000
_cell.length_b   1.000
_cell.length_c   1.000
_cell.angle_alpha   90.00
_cell.angle_beta   90.00
_cell.angle_gamma   90.00
#
_symmetry.space_group_name_H-M   'P 1'
#
loop_
_entity.id
_entity.type
_entity.pdbx_description
1 polymer ?
#
loop_
_entity_poly.entity_id
_entity_poly.type
_entity_poly.pdbx_seq_one_letter_code
_entity_poly.pdbx_strand_id
1 'polypeptide(L)'
;MGCATKNAKVVAISLGSLQRLIALKAVPKSAVPLIISTMSDAMSQGVDIQLRILQTLVSLITNFPSVHGDQLGEALLLCFKLQDSRIAVVSSTAAATLRQLVMFVFDKMVDEDRRNAVPANAMLEVTLPNGSTASLGPYATDAYSPHFLHLDYLHKTFALELIESVLTNYHDLFRQHSELLLLLQHHLCPLLLKSLSEKAVFPLTLRCFRVVFLLLKKFSFELKTEAEVFFMLLIKIVSEDLESSTLDHAEVRPPWLRVLAMEIIRGLCSDTELIRNIWDRYDARQSGAKVFTCLISALKRLVTEKPALLGVCAQMSGVGVHSHSAEGPSGSSSASGYGLDVGGVAGIVATAASATVSGVVGMIGSGTGLSVEQSGMKLQCIDQLDKADSPPIPETYIYLLAVQCIVSLCEGFASFTGPLYTSIMVQRPRTAGEPVIHAPPALDISSLPPDEPATIHLGIVRAMVDHGWPALLAALSFIIYTNLSDELFIDVLTSYQAMTNVAGMLALTTPRDA
;
A
#
# COMPACT_ATOMS: atom_id res chain seq x y z
N MET A 1 -14.34 49.32 8.22
CA MET A 1 -13.70 50.43 8.99
C MET A 1 -12.78 49.93 10.09
N GLY A 2 -13.25 49.15 11.08
CA GLY A 2 -12.40 48.66 12.17
C GLY A 2 -11.15 47.88 11.71
N CYS A 3 -11.29 46.99 10.73
CA CYS A 3 -10.16 46.25 10.13
C CYS A 3 -9.16 47.12 9.35
N ALA A 4 -9.57 48.32 8.91
CA ALA A 4 -8.74 49.22 8.12
C ALA A 4 -7.86 50.15 8.98
N THR A 5 -8.07 50.18 10.30
CA THR A 5 -7.37 51.10 11.21
C THR A 5 -5.89 50.76 11.42
N LYS A 6 -5.42 49.60 10.92
CA LYS A 6 -4.07 49.04 11.12
C LYS A 6 -3.63 48.95 12.59
N ASN A 7 -4.56 49.13 13.53
CA ASN A 7 -4.32 48.93 14.95
C ASN A 7 -4.69 47.49 15.31
N ALA A 8 -3.70 46.67 15.66
CA ALA A 8 -3.89 45.24 15.85
C ALA A 8 -5.01 44.89 16.84
N LYS A 9 -5.18 45.67 17.92
CA LYS A 9 -6.24 45.45 18.91
C LYS A 9 -7.63 45.71 18.32
N VAL A 10 -7.79 46.79 17.57
CA VAL A 10 -9.06 47.17 16.95
C VAL A 10 -9.44 46.17 15.86
N VAL A 11 -8.46 45.73 15.06
CA VAL A 11 -8.65 44.71 14.03
C VAL A 11 -9.07 43.38 14.65
N ALA A 12 -8.41 42.93 15.72
CA ALA A 12 -8.74 41.68 16.41
C ALA A 12 -10.18 41.67 16.98
N ILE A 13 -10.61 42.77 17.60
CA ILE A 13 -11.99 42.93 18.12
C ILE A 13 -13.01 42.94 16.97
N SER A 14 -12.67 43.63 15.87
CA SER A 14 -13.53 43.72 14.69
C SER A 14 -13.73 42.35 14.04
N LEU A 15 -12.65 41.58 13.84
CA LEU A 15 -12.71 40.23 13.28
C LEU A 15 -13.47 39.26 14.19
N GLY A 16 -13.25 39.32 15.51
CA GLY A 16 -13.99 38.48 16.46
C GLY A 16 -15.50 38.76 16.44
N SER A 17 -15.88 40.04 16.30
CA SER A 17 -17.29 40.42 16.17
C SER A 17 -17.87 39.92 14.85
N LEU A 18 -17.12 40.04 13.75
CA LEU A 18 -17.52 39.56 12.44
C LEU A 18 -17.71 38.03 12.41
N GLN A 19 -16.79 37.27 13.02
CA GLN A 19 -16.89 35.83 13.15
C GLN A 19 -18.17 35.40 13.87
N ARG A 20 -18.54 36.11 14.94
CA ARG A 20 -19.78 35.84 15.67
C ARG A 20 -21.03 36.17 14.85
N LEU A 21 -21.01 37.25 14.06
CA LEU A 21 -22.11 37.59 13.14
C LEU A 21 -22.27 36.55 12.02
N ILE A 22 -21.16 36.06 11.48
CA ILE A 22 -21.12 34.97 10.50
C ILE A 22 -21.75 33.70 11.08
N ALA A 23 -21.33 33.31 12.30
CA ALA A 23 -21.87 32.12 12.97
C ALA A 23 -23.37 32.23 13.26
N LEU A 24 -23.87 33.43 13.55
CA LEU A 24 -25.30 33.72 13.73
C LEU A 24 -26.07 33.88 12.42
N LYS A 25 -25.42 33.72 11.25
CA LYS A 25 -25.99 33.93 9.91
C LYS A 25 -26.63 35.32 9.73
N ALA A 26 -26.11 36.32 10.44
CA ALA A 26 -26.60 37.70 10.42
C ALA A 26 -25.99 38.55 9.29
N VAL A 27 -25.10 37.97 8.48
CA VAL A 27 -24.39 38.65 7.38
C VAL A 27 -25.08 38.38 6.05
N PRO A 28 -25.38 39.40 5.22
CA PRO A 28 -25.95 39.19 3.90
C PRO A 28 -24.94 38.58 2.93
N LYS A 29 -25.41 37.72 2.01
CA LYS A 29 -24.57 37.02 1.03
C LYS A 29 -23.77 37.97 0.13
N SER A 30 -24.31 39.14 -0.19
CA SER A 30 -23.64 40.17 -1.00
C SER A 30 -22.41 40.78 -0.32
N ALA A 31 -22.28 40.66 1.00
CA ALA A 31 -21.13 41.19 1.75
C ALA A 31 -19.94 40.21 1.79
N VAL A 32 -20.10 38.97 1.36
CA VAL A 32 -19.04 37.94 1.43
C VAL A 32 -17.76 38.35 0.68
N PRO A 33 -17.80 38.86 -0.56
CA PRO A 33 -16.58 39.31 -1.26
C PRO A 33 -15.86 40.43 -0.51
N LEU A 34 -16.63 41.40 0.01
CA LEU A 34 -16.07 42.52 0.78
C LEU A 34 -15.39 42.03 2.07
N ILE A 35 -15.96 41.01 2.71
CA ILE A 35 -15.39 40.38 3.91
C ILE A 35 -14.05 39.72 3.59
N ILE A 36 -13.98 38.93 2.51
CA ILE A 36 -12.75 38.23 2.08
C ILE A 36 -11.66 39.26 1.73
N SER A 37 -12.00 40.29 0.94
CA SER A 37 -11.09 41.39 0.61
C SER A 37 -10.58 42.11 1.88
N THR A 38 -11.45 42.40 2.84
CA THR A 38 -11.06 43.04 4.10
C THR A 38 -10.12 42.15 4.93
N MET A 39 -10.30 40.83 4.92
CA MET A 39 -9.40 39.89 5.58
C MET A 39 -8.04 39.83 4.90
N SER A 40 -8.01 39.86 3.56
CA SER A 40 -6.78 39.92 2.79
C SER A 40 -5.94 41.15 3.16
N ASP A 41 -6.56 42.33 3.27
CA ASP A 41 -5.87 43.57 3.68
C ASP A 41 -5.33 43.50 5.13
N ALA A 42 -6.07 42.83 6.02
CA ALA A 42 -5.71 42.67 7.42
C ALA A 42 -4.63 41.60 7.67
N MET A 43 -4.31 40.76 6.68
CA MET A 43 -3.39 39.61 6.82
C MET A 43 -1.98 40.00 7.30
N SER A 44 -1.53 41.21 6.98
CA SER A 44 -0.20 41.74 7.33
C SER A 44 -0.06 42.24 8.78
N GLN A 45 -1.15 42.26 9.56
CA GLN A 45 -1.23 43.01 10.82
C GLN A 45 -0.78 42.21 12.08
N GLY A 46 -0.25 40.99 11.90
CA GLY A 46 0.35 40.19 12.97
C GLY A 46 -0.29 38.81 13.19
N VAL A 47 0.36 37.97 14.01
CA VAL A 47 0.03 36.55 14.20
C VAL A 47 -1.40 36.30 14.70
N ASP A 48 -1.82 37.02 15.75
CA ASP A 48 -3.18 36.86 16.31
C ASP A 48 -4.27 37.14 15.28
N ILE A 49 -4.04 38.13 14.41
CA ILE A 49 -4.96 38.50 13.33
C ILE A 49 -4.99 37.43 12.25
N GLN A 50 -3.84 36.88 11.86
CA GLN A 50 -3.75 35.77 10.91
C GLN A 50 -4.53 34.54 11.40
N LEU A 51 -4.40 34.18 12.68
CA LEU A 51 -5.16 33.06 13.25
C LEU A 51 -6.67 33.34 13.29
N ARG A 52 -7.08 34.56 13.64
CA ARG A 52 -8.49 34.97 13.60
C ARG A 52 -9.05 34.98 12.18
N ILE A 53 -8.26 35.37 11.18
CA ILE A 53 -8.65 35.30 9.77
C ILE A 53 -8.95 33.84 9.40
N LEU A 54 -8.05 32.90 9.69
CA LEU A 54 -8.26 31.48 9.42
C LEU A 54 -9.55 30.95 10.07
N GLN A 55 -9.76 31.25 11.36
CA GLN A 55 -10.98 30.85 12.07
C GLN A 55 -12.25 31.47 11.46
N THR A 56 -12.15 32.71 10.97
CA THR A 56 -13.30 33.39 10.37
C THR A 56 -13.60 32.84 8.96
N LEU A 57 -12.57 32.48 8.18
CA LEU A 57 -12.74 31.82 6.88
C LEU A 57 -13.42 30.45 7.01
N VAL A 58 -13.01 29.64 8.00
CA VAL A 58 -13.69 28.38 8.31
C VAL A 58 -15.17 28.62 8.60
N SER A 59 -15.47 29.57 9.50
CA SER A 59 -16.85 29.90 9.86
C SER A 59 -17.65 30.43 8.66
N LEU A 60 -17.03 31.22 7.78
CA LEU A 60 -17.67 31.81 6.62
C LEU A 60 -18.07 30.73 5.60
N ILE A 61 -17.13 29.89 5.20
CA ILE A 61 -17.37 28.85 4.20
C ILE A 61 -18.34 27.78 4.72
N THR A 62 -18.19 27.36 5.98
CA THR A 62 -19.05 26.32 6.56
C THR A 62 -20.50 26.78 6.78
N ASN A 63 -20.73 28.05 7.13
CA ASN A 63 -22.08 28.57 7.41
C ASN A 63 -22.82 29.13 6.19
N PHE A 64 -22.11 29.46 5.10
CA PHE A 64 -22.68 30.03 3.88
C PHE A 64 -22.47 29.08 2.69
N PRO A 65 -23.40 28.16 2.42
CA PRO A 65 -23.27 27.20 1.32
C PRO A 65 -23.15 27.86 -0.06
N SER A 66 -23.71 29.06 -0.25
CA SER A 66 -23.70 29.76 -1.53
C SER A 66 -22.32 30.33 -1.94
N VAL A 67 -21.26 30.05 -1.18
CA VAL A 67 -19.89 30.44 -1.54
C VAL A 67 -19.34 29.38 -2.48
N HIS A 68 -19.20 29.73 -3.76
CA HIS A 68 -18.69 28.86 -4.84
C HIS A 68 -17.84 29.69 -5.81
N GLY A 69 -17.06 29.02 -6.68
CA GLY A 69 -16.23 29.65 -7.70
C GLY A 69 -15.21 30.66 -7.14
N ASP A 70 -15.17 31.86 -7.71
CA ASP A 70 -14.17 32.89 -7.38
C ASP A 70 -14.11 33.23 -5.89
N GLN A 71 -15.24 33.25 -5.18
CA GLN A 71 -15.27 33.54 -3.75
C GLN A 71 -14.58 32.46 -2.91
N LEU A 72 -14.77 31.20 -3.29
CA LEU A 72 -14.10 30.07 -2.67
C LEU A 72 -12.60 30.09 -3.02
N GLY A 73 -12.27 30.41 -4.27
CA GLY A 73 -10.90 30.59 -4.75
C GLY A 73 -10.12 31.65 -3.97
N GLU A 74 -10.67 32.84 -3.79
CA GLU A 74 -10.05 33.92 -3.01
C GLU A 74 -9.83 33.51 -1.54
N ALA A 75 -10.80 32.83 -0.94
CA ALA A 75 -10.71 32.35 0.44
C ALA A 75 -9.62 31.28 0.62
N LEU A 76 -9.57 30.29 -0.29
CA LEU A 76 -8.52 29.27 -0.30
C LEU A 76 -7.14 29.89 -0.58
N LEU A 77 -7.04 30.84 -1.51
CA LEU A 77 -5.80 31.56 -1.82
C LEU A 77 -5.27 32.31 -0.59
N LEU A 78 -6.16 32.90 0.22
CA LEU A 78 -5.78 33.55 1.47
C LEU A 78 -5.19 32.54 2.47
N CYS A 79 -5.78 31.34 2.57
CA CYS A 79 -5.22 30.27 3.39
C CYS A 79 -3.88 29.76 2.86
N PHE A 80 -3.69 29.63 1.53
CA PHE A 80 -2.40 29.26 0.93
C PHE A 80 -1.31 30.30 1.23
N LYS A 81 -1.62 31.60 1.12
CA LYS A 81 -0.69 32.68 1.49
C LYS A 81 -0.29 32.62 2.97
N LEU A 82 -1.23 32.28 3.84
CA LEU A 82 -0.96 32.10 5.28
C LEU A 82 -0.18 30.82 5.58
N GLN A 83 -0.35 29.79 4.76
CA GLN A 83 0.41 28.55 4.87
C GLN A 83 1.91 28.75 4.59
N ASP A 84 2.25 29.62 3.64
CA ASP A 84 3.64 29.99 3.32
C ASP A 84 4.28 30.92 4.38
N SER A 85 3.59 31.17 5.49
CA SER A 85 4.13 31.96 6.60
C SER A 85 5.33 31.26 7.25
N ARG A 86 6.38 32.03 7.54
CA ARG A 86 7.55 31.55 8.31
C ARG A 86 7.24 31.21 9.76
N ILE A 87 6.04 31.55 10.23
CA ILE A 87 5.61 31.34 11.61
C ILE A 87 4.91 29.98 11.67
N ALA A 88 5.58 29.00 12.29
CA ALA A 88 5.15 27.60 12.31
C ALA A 88 3.69 27.41 12.78
N VAL A 89 3.26 28.15 13.81
CA VAL A 89 1.87 28.08 14.33
C VAL A 89 0.86 28.54 13.27
N VAL A 90 1.17 29.60 12.52
CA VAL A 90 0.30 30.13 11.46
C VAL A 90 0.28 29.16 10.28
N SER A 91 1.45 28.71 9.83
CA SER A 91 1.57 27.77 8.71
C SER A 91 0.83 26.46 8.98
N SER A 92 1.01 25.86 10.16
CA SER A 92 0.33 24.64 10.56
C SER A 92 -1.19 24.82 10.69
N THR A 93 -1.64 25.93 11.31
CA THR A 93 -3.07 26.24 11.42
C THR A 93 -3.70 26.48 10.05
N ALA A 94 -2.98 27.15 9.14
CA ALA A 94 -3.43 27.39 7.78
C ALA A 94 -3.51 26.10 6.98
N ALA A 95 -2.53 25.19 7.11
CA ALA A 95 -2.55 23.87 6.49
C ALA A 95 -3.75 23.03 6.98
N ALA A 96 -4.03 23.04 8.29
CA ALA A 96 -5.20 22.37 8.85
C ALA A 96 -6.51 22.99 8.34
N THR A 97 -6.57 24.33 8.28
CA THR A 97 -7.71 25.06 7.74
C THR A 97 -7.96 24.74 6.27
N LEU A 98 -6.92 24.70 5.44
CA LEU A 98 -7.00 24.32 4.03
C LEU A 98 -7.57 22.92 3.86
N ARG A 99 -7.06 21.93 4.61
CA ARG A 99 -7.61 20.56 4.56
C ARG A 99 -9.09 20.55 4.91
N GLN A 100 -9.49 21.25 5.98
CA GLN A 100 -10.89 21.34 6.39
C GLN A 100 -11.77 22.01 5.32
N LEU A 101 -11.31 23.10 4.71
CA LEU A 101 -12.07 23.80 3.66
C LEU A 101 -12.22 22.94 2.42
N VAL A 102 -11.16 22.24 2.00
CA VAL A 102 -11.21 21.33 0.85
C VAL A 102 -12.13 20.14 1.12
N MET A 103 -12.06 19.53 2.31
CA MET A 103 -13.01 18.49 2.72
C MET A 103 -14.45 19.00 2.65
N PHE A 104 -14.71 20.22 3.13
CA PHE A 104 -16.04 20.80 3.06
C PHE A 104 -16.56 20.98 1.62
N VAL A 105 -15.68 21.27 0.65
CA VAL A 105 -16.08 21.32 -0.78
C VAL A 105 -16.57 19.95 -1.26
N PHE A 106 -15.85 18.88 -0.92
CA PHE A 106 -16.27 17.52 -1.25
C PHE A 106 -17.53 17.08 -0.49
N ASP A 107 -17.69 17.46 0.79
CA ASP A 107 -18.94 17.24 1.53
C ASP A 107 -20.12 17.92 0.84
N LYS A 108 -19.92 19.11 0.27
CA LYS A 108 -20.95 19.83 -0.48
C LYS A 108 -21.29 19.15 -1.81
N MET A 109 -20.30 18.61 -2.49
CA MET A 109 -20.51 17.80 -3.69
C MET A 109 -21.35 16.54 -3.37
N VAL A 110 -21.03 15.83 -2.27
CA VAL A 110 -21.84 14.68 -1.81
C VAL A 110 -23.28 15.09 -1.47
N ASP A 111 -23.46 16.23 -0.81
CA ASP A 111 -24.79 16.80 -0.51
C ASP A 111 -25.57 17.17 -1.79
N GLU A 112 -24.88 17.68 -2.82
CA GLU A 112 -25.43 18.05 -4.12
C GLU A 112 -25.95 16.81 -4.86
N ASP A 113 -25.13 15.76 -4.93
CA ASP A 113 -25.51 14.48 -5.56
C ASP A 113 -26.71 13.85 -4.88
N ARG A 114 -26.76 13.86 -3.54
CA ARG A 114 -27.89 13.33 -2.78
C ARG A 114 -29.21 14.05 -3.07
N ARG A 115 -29.15 15.35 -3.35
CA ARG A 115 -30.35 16.16 -3.57
C ARG A 115 -30.93 15.96 -4.97
N ASN A 116 -30.16 15.44 -5.95
CA ASN A 116 -30.60 15.17 -7.33
C ASN A 116 -31.40 16.31 -8.00
N ALA A 117 -31.25 17.54 -7.51
CA ALA A 117 -32.12 18.67 -7.80
C ALA A 117 -31.31 19.93 -8.11
N VAL A 118 -30.18 19.76 -8.82
CA VAL A 118 -29.48 20.91 -9.40
C VAL A 118 -30.32 21.39 -10.58
N PRO A 119 -30.83 22.63 -10.56
CA PRO A 119 -31.56 23.16 -11.70
C PRO A 119 -30.65 23.20 -12.93
N ALA A 120 -31.16 22.81 -14.10
CA ALA A 120 -30.38 22.73 -15.34
C ALA A 120 -29.63 24.05 -15.67
N ASN A 121 -30.16 25.19 -15.24
CA ASN A 121 -29.53 26.51 -15.41
C ASN A 121 -28.27 26.74 -14.55
N ALA A 122 -28.03 25.91 -13.54
CA ALA A 122 -26.86 26.00 -12.66
C ALA A 122 -25.78 24.97 -13.01
N MET A 123 -26.05 24.07 -13.97
CA MET A 123 -25.05 23.13 -14.47
C MET A 123 -24.07 23.85 -15.40
N LEU A 124 -22.78 23.59 -15.23
CA LEU A 124 -21.71 24.12 -16.06
C LEU A 124 -21.15 23.01 -16.94
N GLU A 125 -21.04 23.26 -18.25
CA GLU A 125 -20.38 22.33 -19.16
C GLU A 125 -18.87 22.51 -19.07
N VAL A 126 -18.16 21.42 -18.75
CA VAL A 126 -16.71 21.40 -18.65
C VAL A 126 -16.16 20.38 -19.64
N THR A 127 -15.10 20.75 -20.35
CA THR A 127 -14.35 19.85 -21.23
C THR A 127 -13.41 18.98 -20.40
N LEU A 128 -13.62 17.67 -20.46
CA LEU A 128 -12.82 16.66 -19.81
C LEU A 128 -11.49 16.40 -20.54
N PRO A 129 -10.48 15.78 -19.91
CA PRO A 129 -9.15 15.60 -20.51
C PRO A 129 -9.16 14.66 -21.73
N ASN A 130 -10.22 13.87 -21.86
CA ASN A 130 -10.48 12.98 -23.00
C ASN A 130 -11.19 13.68 -24.18
N GLY A 131 -11.48 14.98 -24.08
CA GLY A 131 -12.17 15.77 -25.09
C GLY A 131 -13.71 15.70 -25.05
N SER A 132 -14.29 14.96 -24.11
CA SER A 132 -15.76 14.93 -23.90
C SER A 132 -16.24 16.10 -23.04
N THR A 133 -17.52 16.46 -23.13
CA THR A 133 -18.15 17.48 -22.28
C THR A 133 -18.97 16.80 -21.18
N ALA A 134 -18.77 17.23 -19.95
CA ALA A 134 -19.59 16.83 -18.79
C ALA A 134 -20.33 18.04 -18.24
N SER A 135 -21.61 17.84 -17.90
CA SER A 135 -22.44 18.85 -17.26
C SER A 135 -22.35 18.66 -15.75
N LEU A 136 -21.64 19.57 -15.08
CA LEU A 136 -21.31 19.47 -13.66
C LEU A 136 -22.12 20.47 -12.85
N GLY A 137 -22.53 20.07 -11.65
CA GLY A 137 -23.06 21.02 -10.67
C GLY A 137 -21.99 22.03 -10.22
N PRO A 138 -22.38 23.14 -9.58
CA PRO A 138 -21.43 24.16 -9.12
C PRO A 138 -20.37 23.60 -8.17
N TYR A 139 -20.72 22.72 -7.23
CA TYR A 139 -19.73 22.15 -6.30
C TYR A 139 -18.86 21.07 -6.97
N ALA A 140 -19.44 20.29 -7.88
CA ALA A 140 -18.66 19.36 -8.72
C ALA A 140 -17.64 20.11 -9.60
N THR A 141 -18.03 21.27 -10.14
CA THR A 141 -17.13 22.15 -10.91
C THR A 141 -16.01 22.70 -10.04
N ASP A 142 -16.34 23.19 -8.84
CA ASP A 142 -15.36 23.71 -7.88
C ASP A 142 -14.34 22.63 -7.44
N ALA A 143 -14.78 21.37 -7.32
CA ALA A 143 -13.92 20.24 -7.00
C ALA A 143 -13.07 19.78 -8.19
N TYR A 144 -13.63 19.75 -9.40
CA TYR A 144 -12.97 19.24 -10.60
C TYR A 144 -11.92 20.19 -11.16
N SER A 145 -12.25 21.48 -11.28
CA SER A 145 -11.27 22.46 -11.76
C SER A 145 -11.33 23.75 -10.97
N PRO A 146 -10.40 23.92 -10.00
CA PRO A 146 -10.25 25.17 -9.31
C PRO A 146 -9.46 26.17 -10.17
N HIS A 147 -9.91 26.46 -11.40
CA HIS A 147 -9.33 27.49 -12.28
C HIS A 147 -9.23 28.87 -11.60
N PHE A 148 -10.04 29.08 -10.56
CA PHE A 148 -10.02 30.26 -9.70
C PHE A 148 -8.82 30.35 -8.75
N LEU A 149 -8.12 29.23 -8.49
CA LEU A 149 -6.90 29.20 -7.68
C LEU A 149 -5.71 29.71 -8.52
N HIS A 150 -5.51 31.01 -8.52
CA HIS A 150 -4.32 31.67 -9.10
C HIS A 150 -3.09 31.45 -8.19
N LEU A 151 -2.67 30.20 -8.04
CA LEU A 151 -1.54 29.81 -7.21
C LEU A 151 -0.22 29.89 -7.98
N ASP A 152 0.68 30.75 -7.51
CA ASP A 152 2.04 30.86 -8.06
C ASP A 152 2.92 29.67 -7.63
N TYR A 153 2.68 29.13 -6.43
CA TYR A 153 3.47 28.06 -5.84
C TYR A 153 2.65 27.23 -4.84
N LEU A 154 2.85 25.92 -4.86
CA LEU A 154 2.29 24.97 -3.90
C LEU A 154 3.36 23.96 -3.47
N HIS A 155 3.57 23.81 -2.16
CA HIS A 155 4.48 22.80 -1.65
C HIS A 155 3.99 21.39 -2.01
N LYS A 156 4.79 20.64 -2.78
CA LYS A 156 4.46 19.29 -3.26
C LYS A 156 4.10 18.33 -2.13
N THR A 157 4.78 18.39 -0.99
CA THR A 157 4.51 17.52 0.17
C THR A 157 3.12 17.77 0.74
N PHE A 158 2.75 19.03 0.94
CA PHE A 158 1.40 19.38 1.40
C PHE A 158 0.33 19.00 0.37
N ALA A 159 0.59 19.25 -0.92
CA ALA A 159 -0.34 18.87 -1.98
C ALA A 159 -0.64 17.37 -1.97
N LEU A 160 0.39 16.52 -1.84
CA LEU A 160 0.23 15.07 -1.78
C LEU A 160 -0.52 14.61 -0.52
N GLU A 161 -0.29 15.23 0.64
CA GLU A 161 -1.07 14.93 1.85
C GLU A 161 -2.54 15.33 1.71
N LEU A 162 -2.81 16.47 1.07
CA LEU A 162 -4.16 16.92 0.80
C LEU A 162 -4.86 15.93 -0.16
N ILE A 163 -4.18 15.51 -1.22
CA ILE A 163 -4.68 14.50 -2.16
C ILE A 163 -4.93 13.17 -1.46
N GLU A 164 -3.99 12.68 -0.64
CA GLU A 164 -4.15 11.47 0.17
C GLU A 164 -5.41 11.58 1.05
N SER A 165 -5.59 12.72 1.72
CA SER A 165 -6.72 12.96 2.60
C SER A 165 -8.05 13.00 1.85
N VAL A 166 -8.12 13.67 0.71
CA VAL A 166 -9.32 13.71 -0.14
C VAL A 166 -9.68 12.31 -0.64
N LEU A 167 -8.71 11.59 -1.21
CA LEU A 167 -8.94 10.26 -1.74
C LEU A 167 -9.33 9.25 -0.64
N THR A 168 -8.78 9.38 0.56
CA THR A 168 -9.11 8.48 1.68
C THR A 168 -10.56 8.68 2.11
N ASN A 169 -11.00 9.93 2.25
CA ASN A 169 -12.33 10.26 2.77
C ASN A 169 -13.44 10.20 1.71
N TYR A 170 -13.14 10.44 0.43
CA TYR A 170 -14.14 10.59 -0.64
C TYR A 170 -13.97 9.57 -1.78
N HIS A 171 -13.33 8.42 -1.55
CA HIS A 171 -13.09 7.43 -2.62
C HIS A 171 -14.36 6.99 -3.36
N ASP A 172 -15.48 6.81 -2.67
CA ASP A 172 -16.75 6.41 -3.31
C ASP A 172 -17.31 7.49 -4.22
N LEU A 173 -17.11 8.77 -3.88
CA LEU A 173 -17.49 9.90 -4.73
C LEU A 173 -16.69 9.88 -6.02
N PHE A 174 -15.37 9.65 -5.94
CA PHE A 174 -14.53 9.52 -7.13
C PHE A 174 -15.00 8.38 -8.05
N ARG A 175 -15.55 7.29 -7.52
CA ARG A 175 -16.10 6.19 -8.34
C ARG A 175 -17.39 6.54 -9.06
N GLN A 176 -18.17 7.46 -8.52
CA GLN A 176 -19.45 7.89 -9.11
C GLN A 176 -19.23 8.92 -10.23
N HIS A 177 -18.17 9.72 -10.13
CA HIS A 177 -17.88 10.83 -11.03
C HIS A 177 -16.72 10.51 -11.98
N SER A 178 -17.05 10.28 -13.24
CA SER A 178 -16.08 9.88 -14.28
C SER A 178 -14.99 10.93 -14.52
N GLU A 179 -15.32 12.20 -14.36
CA GLU A 179 -14.44 13.35 -14.49
C GLU A 179 -13.33 13.34 -13.42
N LEU A 180 -13.66 12.93 -12.19
CA LEU A 180 -12.69 12.80 -11.11
C LEU A 180 -11.75 11.62 -11.36
N LEU A 181 -12.26 10.50 -11.90
CA LEU A 181 -11.41 9.37 -12.32
C LEU A 181 -10.44 9.77 -13.44
N LEU A 182 -10.89 10.55 -14.42
CA LEU A 182 -10.03 11.05 -15.49
C LEU A 182 -8.92 11.97 -14.95
N LEU A 183 -9.20 12.76 -13.91
CA LEU A 183 -8.18 13.57 -13.25
C LEU A 183 -7.12 12.68 -12.58
N LEU A 184 -7.52 11.57 -11.95
CA LEU A 184 -6.57 10.60 -11.44
C LEU A 184 -5.70 10.00 -12.55
N GLN A 185 -6.32 9.56 -13.65
CA GLN A 185 -5.64 8.92 -14.79
C GLN A 185 -4.67 9.87 -15.51
N HIS A 186 -5.12 11.07 -15.89
CA HIS A 186 -4.36 11.96 -16.78
C HIS A 186 -3.42 12.92 -16.04
N HIS A 187 -3.67 13.21 -14.76
CA HIS A 187 -2.85 14.16 -14.00
C HIS A 187 -2.15 13.52 -12.81
N LEU A 188 -2.87 12.84 -11.90
CA LEU A 188 -2.27 12.33 -10.67
C LEU A 188 -1.30 11.16 -10.95
N CYS A 189 -1.72 10.16 -11.72
CA CYS A 189 -0.89 8.98 -11.98
C CYS A 189 0.43 9.34 -12.69
N PRO A 190 0.44 10.15 -13.78
CA PRO A 190 1.68 10.60 -14.41
C PRO A 190 2.56 11.43 -13.47
N LEU A 191 1.97 12.29 -12.63
CA LEU A 191 2.70 13.09 -11.65
C LEU A 191 3.41 12.20 -10.62
N LEU A 192 2.73 11.17 -10.11
CA LEU A 192 3.32 10.21 -9.17
C LEU A 192 4.42 9.38 -9.83
N LEU A 193 4.19 8.87 -11.05
CA LEU A 193 5.20 8.11 -11.79
C LEU A 193 6.46 8.95 -12.04
N LYS A 194 6.28 10.19 -12.49
CA LYS A 194 7.39 11.13 -12.69
C LYS A 194 8.13 11.37 -11.37
N SER A 195 7.41 11.67 -10.29
CA SER A 195 8.01 11.96 -8.98
C SER A 195 8.75 10.77 -8.36
N LEU A 196 8.31 9.53 -8.63
CA LEU A 196 8.99 8.30 -8.18
C LEU A 196 10.16 7.89 -9.08
N SER A 197 10.20 8.39 -10.32
CA SER A 197 11.31 8.14 -11.26
C SER A 197 12.46 9.15 -11.14
N GLU A 198 12.17 10.35 -10.65
CA GLU A 198 13.15 11.41 -10.38
C GLU A 198 14.01 11.09 -9.14
N LYS A 199 14.98 11.97 -8.84
CA LYS A 199 15.86 11.84 -7.67
C LYS A 199 15.04 11.71 -6.38
N ALA A 200 15.25 10.61 -5.66
CA ALA A 200 14.47 10.25 -4.49
C ALA A 200 14.75 11.19 -3.31
N VAL A 201 13.72 11.91 -2.86
CA VAL A 201 13.73 12.78 -1.69
C VAL A 201 12.78 12.21 -0.66
N PHE A 202 13.29 11.81 0.51
CA PHE A 202 12.55 10.98 1.47
C PHE A 202 11.13 11.49 1.79
N PRO A 203 10.91 12.75 2.21
CA PRO A 203 9.57 13.25 2.53
C PRO A 203 8.59 13.25 1.36
N LEU A 204 9.09 13.49 0.14
CA LEU A 204 8.28 13.55 -1.07
C LEU A 204 7.92 12.14 -1.55
N THR A 205 8.93 11.26 -1.62
CA THR A 205 8.78 9.87 -2.07
C THR A 205 7.88 9.08 -1.12
N LEU A 206 8.02 9.28 0.20
CA LEU A 206 7.13 8.67 1.19
C LEU A 206 5.65 9.03 0.92
N ARG A 207 5.35 10.31 0.73
CA ARG A 207 3.98 10.78 0.44
C ARG A 207 3.48 10.28 -0.92
N CYS A 208 4.35 10.19 -1.92
CA CYS A 208 4.01 9.56 -3.20
C CYS A 208 3.61 8.10 -3.01
N PHE A 209 4.39 7.32 -2.24
CA PHE A 209 4.05 5.92 -1.96
C PHE A 209 2.76 5.74 -1.19
N ARG A 210 2.43 6.64 -0.24
CA ARG A 210 1.14 6.61 0.46
C ARG A 210 -0.04 6.80 -0.50
N VAL A 211 0.06 7.77 -1.41
CA VAL A 211 -0.97 7.98 -2.44
C VAL A 211 -1.02 6.78 -3.40
N VAL A 212 0.12 6.24 -3.84
CA VAL A 212 0.14 5.04 -4.70
C VAL A 212 -0.49 3.84 -4.00
N PHE A 213 -0.20 3.60 -2.72
CA PHE A 213 -0.81 2.54 -1.93
C PHE A 213 -2.33 2.69 -1.87
N LEU A 214 -2.82 3.90 -1.64
CA LEU A 214 -4.24 4.21 -1.64
C LEU A 214 -4.87 3.96 -3.01
N LEU A 215 -4.22 4.37 -4.10
CA LEU A 215 -4.69 4.11 -5.47
C LEU A 215 -4.75 2.61 -5.78
N LEU A 216 -3.73 1.84 -5.42
CA LEU A 216 -3.71 0.40 -5.63
C LEU A 216 -4.77 -0.34 -4.79
N LYS A 217 -5.00 0.11 -3.56
CA LYS A 217 -5.96 -0.51 -2.65
C LYS A 217 -7.42 -0.15 -2.95
N LYS A 218 -7.70 1.10 -3.34
CA LYS A 218 -9.06 1.61 -3.52
C LYS A 218 -9.49 1.79 -4.98
N PHE A 219 -8.55 2.00 -5.89
CA PHE A 219 -8.85 2.38 -7.29
C PHE A 219 -8.28 1.41 -8.33
N SER A 220 -7.78 0.24 -7.94
CA SER A 220 -7.17 -0.72 -8.89
C SER A 220 -8.17 -1.37 -9.86
N PHE A 221 -9.48 -1.25 -9.61
CA PHE A 221 -10.50 -1.74 -10.53
C PHE A 221 -10.75 -0.73 -11.67
N GLU A 222 -10.76 0.55 -11.32
CA GLU A 222 -11.01 1.70 -12.19
C GLU A 222 -9.76 2.09 -13.00
N LEU A 223 -8.57 2.02 -12.38
CA LEU A 223 -7.27 2.42 -12.94
C LEU A 223 -6.45 1.22 -13.43
N LYS A 224 -6.95 0.46 -14.40
CA LYS A 224 -6.38 -0.84 -14.77
C LYS A 224 -4.94 -0.75 -15.28
N THR A 225 -4.66 0.16 -16.21
CA THR A 225 -3.33 0.28 -16.82
C THR A 225 -2.36 0.94 -15.85
N GLU A 226 -2.81 1.96 -15.13
CA GLU A 226 -1.99 2.71 -14.19
C GLU A 226 -1.63 1.85 -12.98
N ALA A 227 -2.57 1.05 -12.45
CA ALA A 227 -2.30 0.11 -11.38
C ALA A 227 -1.26 -0.94 -11.80
N GLU A 228 -1.34 -1.47 -13.03
CA GLU A 228 -0.32 -2.38 -13.59
C GLU A 228 1.07 -1.74 -13.55
N VAL A 229 1.20 -0.51 -14.04
CA VAL A 229 2.46 0.23 -14.05
C VAL A 229 2.97 0.46 -12.62
N PHE A 230 2.11 0.83 -11.67
CA PHE A 230 2.50 1.02 -10.27
C PHE A 230 2.94 -0.29 -9.59
N PHE A 231 2.22 -1.39 -9.79
CA PHE A 231 2.62 -2.70 -9.27
C PHE A 231 3.99 -3.11 -9.83
N MET A 232 4.18 -3.00 -11.14
CA MET A 232 5.45 -3.34 -11.79
C MET A 232 6.58 -2.41 -11.35
N LEU A 233 6.31 -1.13 -11.13
CA LEU A 233 7.27 -0.17 -10.58
C LEU A 233 7.70 -0.57 -9.16
N LEU A 234 6.76 -0.93 -8.28
CA LEU A 234 7.07 -1.39 -6.92
C LEU A 234 7.92 -2.67 -6.96
N ILE A 235 7.52 -3.66 -7.75
CA ILE A 235 8.26 -4.92 -7.92
C ILE A 235 9.68 -4.64 -8.45
N LYS A 236 9.83 -3.73 -9.41
CA LYS A 236 11.12 -3.32 -9.96
C LYS A 236 12.00 -2.66 -8.90
N ILE A 237 11.47 -1.71 -8.13
CA ILE A 237 12.19 -1.03 -7.05
C ILE A 237 12.71 -2.06 -6.04
N VAL A 238 11.90 -3.05 -5.68
CA VAL A 238 12.30 -4.11 -4.75
C VAL A 238 13.37 -5.03 -5.35
N SER A 239 13.28 -5.32 -6.65
CA SER A 239 14.15 -6.26 -7.35
C SER A 239 15.49 -5.66 -7.80
N GLU A 240 15.69 -4.34 -7.75
CA GLU A 240 16.96 -3.73 -8.10
C GLU A 240 18.02 -4.03 -7.03
N ASP A 241 19.08 -4.76 -7.39
CA ASP A 241 20.17 -5.12 -6.47
C ASP A 241 21.03 -3.88 -6.18
N LEU A 242 21.40 -3.70 -4.91
CA LEU A 242 22.33 -2.66 -4.45
C LEU A 242 23.72 -2.74 -5.15
N GLU A 243 24.05 -3.89 -5.75
CA GLU A 243 25.38 -4.18 -6.32
C GLU A 243 25.42 -4.01 -7.85
N SER A 244 24.27 -3.84 -8.51
CA SER A 244 24.18 -3.70 -9.98
C SER A 244 24.61 -2.32 -10.51
N SER A 245 24.89 -1.37 -9.62
CA SER A 245 25.36 -0.01 -9.94
C SER A 245 26.90 0.12 -10.00
N THR A 246 27.59 -0.93 -10.43
CA THR A 246 29.05 -0.92 -10.68
C THR A 246 29.43 -0.37 -12.06
N LEU A 247 28.46 0.11 -12.85
CA LEU A 247 28.66 0.76 -14.16
C LEU A 247 28.44 2.27 -14.06
N ASP A 248 29.53 2.98 -13.77
CA ASP A 248 29.91 4.40 -13.86
C ASP A 248 28.93 5.60 -13.91
N HIS A 249 27.62 5.51 -14.13
CA HIS A 249 26.77 6.72 -14.22
C HIS A 249 25.33 6.62 -13.66
N ALA A 250 24.92 5.50 -13.05
CA ALA A 250 23.61 5.42 -12.39
C ALA A 250 23.71 5.85 -10.91
N GLU A 251 23.01 6.93 -10.52
CA GLU A 251 22.87 7.31 -9.10
C GLU A 251 22.35 6.10 -8.30
N VAL A 252 23.13 5.65 -7.31
CA VAL A 252 22.75 4.54 -6.42
C VAL A 252 21.47 4.93 -5.69
N ARG A 253 20.38 4.16 -5.91
CA ARG A 253 19.12 4.38 -5.21
C ARG A 253 19.30 4.11 -3.73
N PRO A 254 18.76 4.98 -2.85
CA PRO A 254 18.98 4.81 -1.42
C PRO A 254 18.23 3.58 -0.90
N PRO A 255 18.79 2.85 0.09
CA PRO A 255 18.23 1.58 0.57
C PRO A 255 16.83 1.72 1.17
N TRP A 256 16.51 2.88 1.75
CA TRP A 256 15.19 3.17 2.30
C TRP A 256 14.07 3.14 1.24
N LEU A 257 14.40 3.34 -0.04
CA LEU A 257 13.43 3.28 -1.13
C LEU A 257 12.89 1.86 -1.32
N ARG A 258 13.78 0.85 -1.27
CA ARG A 258 13.41 -0.57 -1.33
C ARG A 258 12.55 -0.96 -0.13
N VAL A 259 12.87 -0.44 1.05
CA VAL A 259 12.12 -0.67 2.29
C VAL A 259 10.72 -0.09 2.19
N LEU A 260 10.56 1.18 1.75
CA LEU A 260 9.25 1.79 1.53
C LEU A 260 8.40 0.97 0.54
N ALA A 261 8.98 0.58 -0.59
CA ALA A 261 8.28 -0.25 -1.56
C ALA A 261 7.86 -1.61 -0.97
N MET A 262 8.71 -2.23 -0.14
CA MET A 262 8.37 -3.47 0.56
C MET A 262 7.30 -3.31 1.64
N GLU A 263 7.26 -2.19 2.36
CA GLU A 263 6.18 -1.88 3.31
C GLU A 263 4.84 -1.78 2.59
N ILE A 264 4.83 -1.14 1.40
CA ILE A 264 3.66 -1.07 0.52
C ILE A 264 3.24 -2.46 0.03
N ILE A 265 4.17 -3.22 -0.54
CA ILE A 265 3.89 -4.58 -1.04
C ILE A 265 3.35 -5.47 0.08
N ARG A 266 3.92 -5.41 1.29
CA ARG A 266 3.40 -6.14 2.46
C ARG A 266 1.95 -5.75 2.78
N GLY A 267 1.63 -4.46 2.75
CA GLY A 267 0.27 -3.97 2.96
C GLY A 267 -0.72 -4.37 1.85
N LEU A 268 -0.25 -4.68 0.64
CA LEU A 268 -1.05 -5.15 -0.50
C LEU A 268 -1.23 -6.67 -0.46
N CYS A 269 -0.19 -7.42 -0.07
CA CYS A 269 -0.23 -8.89 0.09
C CYS A 269 -1.17 -9.37 1.20
N SER A 270 -1.43 -8.53 2.21
CA SER A 270 -2.39 -8.84 3.28
C SER A 270 -3.85 -8.73 2.82
N ASP A 271 -4.12 -8.11 1.67
CA ASP A 271 -5.45 -8.01 1.08
C ASP A 271 -5.67 -9.15 0.08
N THR A 272 -6.25 -10.25 0.55
CA THR A 272 -6.42 -11.47 -0.25
C THR A 272 -7.30 -11.27 -1.48
N GLU A 273 -8.29 -10.37 -1.40
CA GLU A 273 -9.18 -10.06 -2.51
C GLU A 273 -8.45 -9.26 -3.59
N LEU A 274 -7.64 -8.29 -3.19
CA LEU A 274 -6.78 -7.55 -4.11
C LEU A 274 -5.82 -8.48 -4.87
N ILE A 275 -5.16 -9.42 -4.19
CA ILE A 275 -4.22 -10.36 -4.85
C ILE A 275 -4.93 -11.27 -5.86
N ARG A 276 -6.13 -11.80 -5.54
CA ARG A 276 -6.95 -12.57 -6.51
C ARG A 276 -7.34 -11.72 -7.71
N ASN A 277 -7.71 -10.46 -7.46
CA ASN A 277 -8.08 -9.51 -8.51
C ASN A 277 -6.90 -9.11 -9.42
N ILE A 278 -5.68 -9.02 -8.87
CA ILE A 278 -4.45 -8.81 -9.66
C ILE A 278 -4.23 -9.99 -10.60
N TRP A 279 -4.34 -11.23 -10.09
CA TRP A 279 -4.17 -12.42 -10.91
C TRP A 279 -5.15 -12.45 -12.08
N ASP A 280 -6.45 -12.31 -11.80
CA ASP A 280 -7.50 -12.36 -12.81
C ASP A 280 -7.30 -11.31 -13.91
N ARG A 281 -6.82 -10.12 -13.53
CA ARG A 281 -6.62 -9.02 -14.48
C ARG A 281 -5.35 -9.17 -15.32
N TYR A 282 -4.22 -9.48 -14.70
CA TYR A 282 -2.89 -9.36 -15.33
C TYR A 282 -2.19 -10.69 -15.59
N ASP A 283 -2.44 -11.73 -14.80
CA ASP A 283 -1.74 -13.02 -14.92
C ASP A 283 -2.57 -14.05 -15.70
N ALA A 284 -3.89 -14.08 -15.51
CA ALA A 284 -4.79 -14.99 -16.21
C ALA A 284 -4.85 -14.69 -17.73
N ARG A 285 -4.64 -13.43 -18.12
CA ARG A 285 -4.59 -13.03 -19.54
C ARG A 285 -3.27 -13.46 -20.18
N GLN A 286 -3.32 -14.00 -21.39
CA GLN A 286 -2.12 -14.43 -22.12
C GLN A 286 -1.13 -13.30 -22.38
N SER A 287 -1.61 -12.07 -22.64
CA SER A 287 -0.79 -10.89 -22.92
C SER A 287 -0.59 -9.93 -21.72
N GLY A 288 -1.05 -10.29 -20.52
CA GLY A 288 -0.88 -9.41 -19.35
C GLY A 288 0.53 -9.49 -18.76
N ALA A 289 0.97 -8.46 -18.01
CA ALA A 289 2.34 -8.35 -17.50
C ALA A 289 2.74 -9.37 -16.40
N LYS A 290 1.89 -10.34 -16.07
CA LYS A 290 2.16 -11.39 -15.07
C LYS A 290 2.60 -10.84 -13.70
N VAL A 291 1.89 -9.83 -13.23
CA VAL A 291 2.21 -9.05 -12.02
C VAL A 291 2.40 -9.93 -10.79
N PHE A 292 1.49 -10.88 -10.55
CA PHE A 292 1.58 -11.78 -9.38
C PHE A 292 2.78 -12.72 -9.48
N THR A 293 3.03 -13.29 -10.66
CA THR A 293 4.18 -14.17 -10.89
C THR A 293 5.51 -13.43 -10.72
N CYS A 294 5.58 -12.19 -11.21
CA CYS A 294 6.72 -11.30 -11.00
C CYS A 294 6.90 -10.94 -9.51
N LEU A 295 5.81 -10.68 -8.78
CA LEU A 295 5.84 -10.39 -7.36
C LEU A 295 6.45 -11.55 -6.55
N ILE A 296 5.95 -12.78 -6.74
CA ILE A 296 6.47 -13.95 -6.02
C ILE A 296 7.95 -14.18 -6.38
N SER A 297 8.31 -14.05 -7.65
CA SER A 297 9.69 -14.20 -8.11
C SER A 297 10.62 -13.16 -7.46
N ALA A 298 10.15 -11.91 -7.33
CA ALA A 298 10.88 -10.84 -6.65
C ALA A 298 11.02 -11.11 -5.15
N LEU A 299 9.96 -11.56 -4.47
CA LEU A 299 10.01 -11.95 -3.06
C LEU A 299 10.99 -13.10 -2.81
N LYS A 300 10.93 -14.14 -3.66
CA LYS A 300 11.86 -15.28 -3.62
C LYS A 300 13.31 -14.82 -3.79
N ARG A 301 13.57 -13.96 -4.78
CA ARG A 301 14.92 -13.42 -5.02
C ARG A 301 15.41 -12.60 -3.83
N LEU A 302 14.55 -11.74 -3.29
CA LEU A 302 14.86 -10.88 -2.15
C LEU A 302 15.24 -11.71 -0.92
N VAL A 303 14.45 -12.73 -0.53
CA VAL A 303 14.81 -13.55 0.64
C VAL A 303 16.11 -14.34 0.43
N THR A 304 16.47 -14.67 -0.81
CA THR A 304 17.74 -15.34 -1.14
C THR A 304 18.93 -14.41 -1.39
N GLU A 305 18.74 -13.08 -1.31
CA GLU A 305 19.76 -12.09 -1.72
C GLU A 305 20.99 -12.13 -0.82
N LYS A 306 20.82 -12.22 0.50
CA LYS A 306 21.94 -12.25 1.48
C LYS A 306 21.82 -13.41 2.48
N PRO A 307 22.15 -14.65 2.07
CA PRO A 307 22.04 -15.83 2.94
C PRO A 307 22.88 -15.75 4.22
N ALA A 308 24.06 -15.10 4.16
CA ALA A 308 24.94 -14.95 5.32
C ALA A 308 24.32 -14.10 6.45
N LEU A 309 23.57 -13.05 6.08
CA LEU A 309 22.92 -12.15 7.04
C LEU A 309 21.74 -12.83 7.76
N LEU A 310 21.08 -13.76 7.07
CA LEU A 310 19.98 -14.57 7.60
C LEU A 310 20.47 -15.77 8.43
N GLY A 311 21.79 -15.99 8.54
CA GLY A 311 22.35 -17.06 9.36
C GLY A 311 22.06 -18.45 8.82
N VAL A 312 22.13 -18.65 7.49
CA VAL A 312 22.01 -19.99 6.90
C VAL A 312 23.12 -20.90 7.44
N CYS A 313 22.74 -21.93 8.18
CA CYS A 313 23.68 -22.90 8.73
C CYS A 313 24.25 -23.78 7.61
N ALA A 314 25.53 -23.61 7.27
CA ALA A 314 26.23 -24.45 6.28
C ALA A 314 26.20 -25.96 6.60
N GLN A 315 25.91 -26.34 7.86
CA GLN A 315 25.79 -27.73 8.32
C GLN A 315 24.41 -28.37 8.04
N MET A 316 23.37 -27.58 7.73
CA MET A 316 22.03 -28.09 7.40
C MET A 316 21.82 -28.31 5.89
N SER A 317 22.67 -27.73 5.04
CA SER A 317 22.67 -27.94 3.58
C SER A 317 23.27 -29.30 3.15
N GLY A 318 22.97 -30.37 3.89
CA GLY A 318 23.68 -31.64 3.80
C GLY A 318 22.84 -32.88 4.11
N VAL A 319 21.61 -32.97 3.60
CA VAL A 319 20.98 -34.27 3.32
C VAL A 319 21.12 -34.51 1.81
N GLY A 320 22.22 -35.16 1.40
CA GLY A 320 22.31 -35.80 0.07
C GLY A 320 23.32 -35.27 -0.96
N VAL A 321 24.20 -34.31 -0.65
CA VAL A 321 25.29 -33.94 -1.57
C VAL A 321 26.62 -33.90 -0.83
N HIS A 322 27.43 -34.96 -1.01
CA HIS A 322 28.83 -34.91 -0.61
C HIS A 322 29.54 -33.87 -1.47
N SER A 323 29.93 -32.74 -0.88
CA SER A 323 30.95 -31.87 -1.42
C SER A 323 32.27 -32.63 -1.38
N HIS A 324 32.71 -33.16 -2.52
CA HIS A 324 34.06 -33.70 -2.66
C HIS A 324 35.05 -32.55 -2.52
N SER A 325 35.63 -32.40 -1.32
CA SER A 325 36.88 -31.68 -1.12
C SER A 325 37.98 -32.46 -1.83
N ALA A 326 38.58 -31.87 -2.86
CA ALA A 326 39.68 -32.45 -3.60
C ALA A 326 40.97 -32.38 -2.76
N GLU A 327 41.51 -33.54 -2.35
CA GLU A 327 42.93 -33.71 -2.01
C GLU A 327 43.31 -35.20 -1.93
N GLY A 328 44.22 -35.66 -2.81
CA GLY A 328 45.13 -36.80 -2.57
C GLY A 328 44.76 -38.18 -3.16
N PRO A 329 45.73 -38.94 -3.75
CA PRO A 329 45.45 -39.97 -4.75
C PRO A 329 45.52 -41.41 -4.24
N SER A 330 44.83 -42.32 -4.94
CA SER A 330 45.18 -43.74 -5.26
C SER A 330 44.06 -44.77 -5.02
N GLY A 331 43.94 -45.73 -5.94
CA GLY A 331 43.34 -47.04 -5.68
C GLY A 331 42.01 -47.35 -6.39
N SER A 332 42.10 -48.13 -7.45
CA SER A 332 41.02 -48.76 -8.23
C SER A 332 40.04 -49.62 -7.42
N SER A 333 38.75 -49.61 -7.80
CA SER A 333 37.97 -50.75 -8.33
C SER A 333 36.47 -50.63 -8.07
N SER A 334 35.72 -51.42 -8.82
CA SER A 334 34.34 -51.29 -9.30
C SER A 334 33.22 -51.77 -8.37
N ALA A 335 32.00 -51.34 -8.74
CA ALA A 335 30.74 -52.09 -8.78
C ALA A 335 29.74 -51.98 -7.58
N SER A 336 28.60 -51.34 -7.88
CA SER A 336 27.21 -51.74 -7.59
C SER A 336 26.85 -52.42 -6.26
N GLY A 337 25.96 -51.79 -5.49
CA GLY A 337 25.20 -52.45 -4.44
C GLY A 337 24.13 -51.54 -3.84
N TYR A 338 22.89 -51.67 -4.31
CA TYR A 338 21.70 -51.11 -3.66
C TYR A 338 21.42 -51.97 -2.42
N GLY A 339 21.70 -51.44 -1.23
CA GLY A 339 21.41 -52.09 0.05
C GLY A 339 20.88 -51.06 1.04
N LEU A 340 19.58 -51.10 1.30
CA LEU A 340 18.91 -50.26 2.30
C LEU A 340 19.21 -50.86 3.69
N ASP A 341 20.20 -50.30 4.40
CA ASP A 341 20.54 -50.76 5.74
C ASP A 341 19.68 -50.03 6.79
N VAL A 342 18.68 -50.75 7.31
CA VAL A 342 17.69 -50.27 8.28
C VAL A 342 18.31 -49.98 9.68
N GLY A 343 19.61 -50.28 9.87
CA GLY A 343 20.35 -49.94 11.09
C GLY A 343 20.81 -48.47 11.21
N GLY A 344 20.91 -47.72 10.10
CA GLY A 344 21.46 -46.35 10.10
C GLY A 344 20.51 -45.28 10.64
N VAL A 345 19.19 -45.52 10.56
CA VAL A 345 18.17 -44.52 10.92
C VAL A 345 18.12 -44.28 12.44
N ALA A 346 18.41 -45.29 13.26
CA ALA A 346 18.43 -45.14 14.72
C ALA A 346 19.62 -44.31 15.23
N GLY A 347 20.78 -44.38 14.56
CA GLY A 347 21.96 -43.56 14.88
C GLY A 347 21.79 -42.09 14.52
N ILE A 348 21.08 -41.80 13.43
CA ILE A 348 20.81 -40.45 12.92
C ILE A 348 19.89 -39.66 13.86
N VAL A 349 18.87 -40.31 14.44
CA VAL A 349 17.99 -39.67 15.42
C VAL A 349 18.72 -39.41 16.75
N ALA A 350 19.66 -40.29 17.13
CA ALA A 350 20.48 -40.10 18.32
C ALA A 350 21.50 -38.95 18.18
N THR A 351 22.03 -38.70 16.97
CA THR A 351 22.93 -37.56 16.73
C THR A 351 22.19 -36.23 16.57
N ALA A 352 21.00 -36.23 15.95
CA ALA A 352 20.12 -35.07 15.93
C ALA A 352 19.65 -34.68 17.34
N ALA A 353 19.35 -35.66 18.20
CA ALA A 353 19.01 -35.42 19.60
C ALA A 353 20.23 -35.04 20.47
N SER A 354 21.45 -35.43 20.11
CA SER A 354 22.66 -35.06 20.84
C SER A 354 23.27 -33.72 20.42
N ALA A 355 22.76 -33.09 19.36
CA ALA A 355 23.05 -31.69 19.03
C ALA A 355 22.28 -30.70 19.92
N THR A 356 21.82 -31.14 21.09
CA THR A 356 21.21 -30.29 22.11
C THR A 356 22.24 -29.35 22.73
N VAL A 357 22.06 -28.07 22.42
CA VAL A 357 22.22 -26.91 23.30
C VAL A 357 23.65 -26.45 23.66
N SER A 358 24.69 -27.29 23.71
CA SER A 358 25.98 -26.80 24.23
C SER A 358 26.91 -26.13 23.20
N GLY A 359 26.77 -26.43 21.89
CA GLY A 359 27.58 -25.83 20.83
C GLY A 359 26.96 -24.60 20.15
N VAL A 360 25.64 -24.42 20.29
CA VAL A 360 24.87 -23.32 19.68
C VAL A 360 24.95 -22.04 20.52
N VAL A 361 25.15 -22.16 21.84
CA VAL A 361 25.21 -21.01 22.76
C VAL A 361 26.43 -20.10 22.52
N GLY A 362 27.50 -20.60 21.88
CA GLY A 362 28.68 -19.81 21.54
C GLY A 362 28.52 -18.86 20.34
N MET A 363 27.51 -19.06 19.49
CA MET A 363 27.27 -18.22 18.29
C MET A 363 26.07 -17.27 18.39
N ILE A 364 25.34 -17.30 19.52
CA ILE A 364 24.22 -16.38 19.81
C ILE A 364 24.69 -14.93 20.04
N GLY A 365 26.01 -14.69 20.12
CA GLY A 365 26.59 -13.34 20.23
C GLY A 365 26.76 -12.57 18.91
N SER A 366 26.45 -13.18 17.76
CA SER A 366 26.51 -12.54 16.44
C SER A 366 25.08 -12.26 15.99
N GLY A 367 24.75 -11.00 15.71
CA GLY A 367 23.41 -10.52 15.31
C GLY A 367 22.93 -11.00 13.93
N THR A 368 23.14 -12.27 13.61
CA THR A 368 22.75 -12.99 12.39
C THR A 368 21.47 -13.77 12.62
N GLY A 369 20.46 -13.54 11.78
CA GLY A 369 19.12 -14.14 11.90
C GLY A 369 18.00 -13.12 11.80
N LEU A 370 16.76 -13.61 11.72
CA LEU A 370 15.55 -12.80 11.68
C LEU A 370 14.74 -12.97 12.96
N SER A 371 14.37 -11.86 13.57
CA SER A 371 13.35 -11.83 14.61
C SER A 371 12.49 -10.58 14.49
N VAL A 372 11.22 -10.68 14.85
CA VAL A 372 10.30 -9.52 14.80
C VAL A 372 10.83 -8.38 15.68
N GLU A 373 11.39 -8.71 16.85
CA GLU A 373 11.90 -7.73 17.82
C GLU A 373 13.21 -7.05 17.38
N GLN A 374 14.14 -7.79 16.78
CA GLN A 374 15.46 -7.26 16.41
C GLN A 374 15.50 -6.69 15.00
N SER A 375 14.77 -7.31 14.07
CA SER A 375 14.71 -6.89 12.67
C SER A 375 13.60 -5.87 12.41
N GLY A 376 12.59 -5.78 13.28
CA GLY A 376 11.46 -4.87 13.14
C GLY A 376 11.81 -3.40 13.38
N MET A 377 11.05 -2.52 12.72
CA MET A 377 11.08 -1.09 13.02
C MET A 377 9.98 -0.74 14.02
N LYS A 378 10.31 0.06 15.06
CA LYS A 378 9.32 0.56 16.04
C LYS A 378 8.20 1.39 15.39
N LEU A 379 8.56 2.17 14.37
CA LEU A 379 7.64 2.94 13.55
C LEU A 379 8.04 2.73 12.10
N GLN A 380 7.09 2.29 11.28
CA GLN A 380 7.32 2.01 9.86
C GLN A 380 7.82 3.24 9.13
N CYS A 381 8.62 3.06 8.08
CA CYS A 381 9.16 4.19 7.30
C CYS A 381 8.03 5.03 6.73
N ILE A 382 6.94 4.40 6.26
CA ILE A 382 5.79 5.07 5.66
C ILE A 382 4.99 5.99 6.61
N ASP A 383 5.14 5.80 7.92
CA ASP A 383 4.41 6.59 8.93
C ASP A 383 5.22 7.77 9.49
N GLN A 384 6.45 7.97 9.00
CA GLN A 384 7.36 9.01 9.49
C GLN A 384 7.26 10.32 8.69
N LEU A 385 6.07 10.92 8.70
CA LEU A 385 5.71 12.09 7.88
C LEU A 385 6.51 13.37 8.21
N ASP A 386 6.97 13.52 9.45
CA ASP A 386 7.61 14.74 9.95
C ASP A 386 9.13 14.79 9.73
N LYS A 387 9.74 13.69 9.28
CA LYS A 387 11.21 13.61 9.14
C LYS A 387 11.67 14.08 7.77
N ALA A 388 12.73 14.89 7.75
CA ALA A 388 13.40 15.34 6.53
C ALA A 388 14.26 14.24 5.88
N ASP A 389 14.83 13.36 6.70
CA ASP A 389 15.72 12.28 6.28
C ASP A 389 15.18 10.91 6.70
N SER A 390 15.67 9.86 6.02
CA SER A 390 15.29 8.48 6.34
C SER A 390 15.73 8.09 7.75
N PRO A 391 14.88 7.38 8.52
CA PRO A 391 15.30 6.80 9.80
C PRO A 391 16.45 5.80 9.64
N PRO A 392 17.16 5.46 10.73
CA PRO A 392 18.03 4.29 10.72
C PRO A 392 17.17 3.03 10.52
N ILE A 393 17.46 2.27 9.46
CA ILE A 393 16.73 1.05 9.11
C ILE A 393 17.64 -0.15 9.37
N PRO A 394 17.19 -1.16 10.15
CA PRO A 394 17.93 -2.41 10.28
C PRO A 394 18.09 -3.10 8.93
N GLU A 395 19.29 -3.60 8.61
CA GLU A 395 19.54 -4.29 7.34
C GLU A 395 18.67 -5.56 7.15
N THR A 396 18.26 -6.18 8.26
CA THR A 396 17.37 -7.36 8.29
C THR A 396 15.90 -7.03 8.03
N TYR A 397 15.48 -5.77 8.16
CA TYR A 397 14.07 -5.37 8.13
C TYR A 397 13.39 -5.67 6.79
N ILE A 398 14.08 -5.43 5.68
CA ILE A 398 13.53 -5.68 4.34
C ILE A 398 13.21 -7.17 4.12
N TYR A 399 14.03 -8.08 4.67
CA TYR A 399 13.81 -9.52 4.57
C TYR A 399 12.68 -9.97 5.50
N LEU A 400 12.55 -9.37 6.69
CA LEU A 400 11.39 -9.59 7.56
C LEU A 400 10.09 -9.25 6.82
N LEU A 401 10.03 -8.09 6.13
CA LEU A 401 8.87 -7.71 5.33
C LEU A 401 8.60 -8.72 4.21
N ALA A 402 9.64 -9.25 3.57
CA ALA A 402 9.51 -10.25 2.51
C ALA A 402 8.94 -11.59 3.03
N VAL A 403 9.44 -12.07 4.17
CA VAL A 403 8.91 -13.27 4.85
C VAL A 403 7.44 -13.06 5.19
N GLN A 404 7.09 -11.91 5.77
CA GLN A 404 5.70 -11.58 6.09
C GLN A 404 4.79 -11.53 4.86
N CYS A 405 5.29 -11.04 3.71
CA CYS A 405 4.54 -11.09 2.45
C CYS A 405 4.25 -12.53 2.02
N ILE A 406 5.28 -13.40 2.03
CA ILE A 406 5.14 -14.80 1.63
C ILE A 406 4.14 -15.53 2.53
N VAL A 407 4.27 -15.34 3.85
CA VAL A 407 3.33 -15.88 4.85
C VAL A 407 1.90 -15.41 4.57
N SER A 408 1.70 -14.09 4.42
CA SER A 408 0.38 -13.50 4.15
C SER A 408 -0.26 -14.04 2.87
N LEU A 409 0.53 -14.29 1.81
CA LEU A 409 0.03 -14.88 0.57
C LEU A 409 -0.44 -16.33 0.79
N CYS A 410 0.36 -17.15 1.48
CA CYS A 410 0.03 -18.56 1.75
C CYS A 410 -1.22 -18.69 2.64
N GLU A 411 -1.27 -17.91 3.72
CA GLU A 411 -2.45 -17.81 4.59
C GLU A 411 -3.66 -17.24 3.85
N GLY A 412 -3.44 -16.29 2.93
CA GLY A 412 -4.48 -15.73 2.08
C GLY A 412 -5.18 -16.78 1.21
N PHE A 413 -4.42 -17.74 0.68
CA PHE A 413 -5.00 -18.87 -0.07
C PHE A 413 -5.79 -19.82 0.83
N ALA A 414 -5.27 -20.13 2.02
CA ALA A 414 -5.91 -21.04 2.96
C ALA A 414 -7.17 -20.46 3.61
N SER A 415 -7.12 -19.19 4.02
CA SER A 415 -8.26 -18.47 4.61
C SER A 415 -9.44 -18.34 3.66
N PHE A 416 -9.19 -18.23 2.34
CA PHE A 416 -10.24 -18.25 1.33
C PHE A 416 -10.72 -19.66 1.00
N THR A 417 -9.81 -20.60 0.73
CA THR A 417 -10.14 -21.94 0.23
C THR A 417 -10.72 -22.85 1.31
N GLY A 418 -10.18 -22.81 2.53
CA GLY A 418 -10.53 -23.71 3.62
C GLY A 418 -12.01 -23.67 4.02
N PRO A 419 -12.61 -22.49 4.28
CA PRO A 419 -14.04 -22.38 4.60
C PRO A 419 -14.95 -22.87 3.47
N LEU A 420 -14.62 -22.55 2.21
CA LEU A 420 -15.38 -22.99 1.04
C LEU A 420 -15.29 -24.50 0.86
N TYR A 421 -14.10 -25.08 0.98
CA TYR A 421 -13.89 -26.51 0.94
C TYR A 421 -14.72 -27.23 2.00
N THR A 422 -14.71 -26.72 3.24
CA THR A 422 -15.48 -27.30 4.35
C THR A 422 -16.98 -27.23 4.08
N SER A 423 -17.48 -26.10 3.59
CA SER A 423 -18.89 -25.94 3.22
C SER A 423 -19.31 -26.91 2.11
N ILE A 424 -18.51 -27.03 1.06
CA ILE A 424 -18.84 -27.80 -0.14
C ILE A 424 -18.68 -29.31 0.08
N MET A 425 -17.62 -29.74 0.77
CA MET A 425 -17.26 -31.16 0.89
C MET A 425 -17.61 -31.77 2.24
N VAL A 426 -17.52 -31.01 3.34
CA VAL A 426 -17.75 -31.56 4.70
C VAL A 426 -19.21 -31.41 5.14
N GLN A 427 -19.90 -30.35 4.70
CA GLN A 427 -21.32 -30.11 5.05
C GLN A 427 -22.31 -30.69 4.03
N ARG A 428 -21.85 -31.28 2.92
CA ARG A 428 -22.72 -31.97 1.97
C ARG A 428 -23.37 -33.18 2.67
N PRO A 429 -24.70 -33.34 2.63
CA PRO A 429 -25.36 -34.46 3.30
C PRO A 429 -24.85 -35.77 2.70
N ARG A 430 -24.20 -36.58 3.55
CA ARG A 430 -23.67 -37.90 3.19
C ARG A 430 -24.80 -38.74 2.59
N THR A 431 -24.58 -39.23 1.38
CA THR A 431 -25.46 -40.23 0.78
C THR A 431 -25.41 -41.52 1.60
N ALA A 432 -26.57 -42.12 1.88
CA ALA A 432 -26.66 -43.33 2.71
C ALA A 432 -25.87 -44.48 2.05
N GLY A 433 -24.73 -44.86 2.65
CA GLY A 433 -23.87 -45.96 2.18
C GLY A 433 -22.37 -45.65 2.14
N GLU A 434 -21.95 -44.39 2.33
CA GLU A 434 -20.52 -44.05 2.32
C GLU A 434 -19.82 -44.40 3.65
N PRO A 435 -18.62 -45.03 3.60
CA PRO A 435 -17.86 -45.41 4.79
C PRO A 435 -17.33 -44.17 5.56
N VAL A 436 -17.28 -44.26 6.89
CA VAL A 436 -16.99 -43.15 7.82
C VAL A 436 -15.53 -42.67 7.79
N ILE A 437 -14.60 -43.39 7.13
CA ILE A 437 -13.14 -43.28 7.34
C ILE A 437 -12.36 -42.97 6.05
N HIS A 438 -12.78 -41.96 5.27
CA HIS A 438 -11.90 -41.37 4.27
C HIS A 438 -11.73 -39.88 4.53
N ALA A 439 -10.48 -39.41 4.43
CA ALA A 439 -10.22 -37.98 4.30
C ALA A 439 -11.05 -37.46 3.11
N PRO A 440 -11.73 -36.30 3.24
CA PRO A 440 -12.58 -35.80 2.17
C PRO A 440 -11.74 -35.67 0.87
N PRO A 441 -12.29 -36.08 -0.28
CA PRO A 441 -11.56 -36.04 -1.55
C PRO A 441 -11.29 -34.59 -1.96
N ALA A 442 -10.27 -34.41 -2.79
CA ALA A 442 -9.97 -33.11 -3.37
C ALA A 442 -11.17 -32.54 -4.15
N LEU A 443 -11.30 -31.22 -4.15
CA LEU A 443 -12.42 -30.52 -4.73
C LEU A 443 -12.31 -30.50 -6.25
N ASP A 444 -13.31 -31.09 -6.90
CA ASP A 444 -13.45 -31.00 -8.35
C ASP A 444 -14.17 -29.70 -8.74
N ILE A 445 -13.38 -28.68 -9.06
CA ILE A 445 -13.88 -27.35 -9.46
C ILE A 445 -14.79 -27.45 -10.71
N SER A 446 -14.55 -28.43 -11.60
CA SER A 446 -15.36 -28.58 -12.82
C SER A 446 -16.78 -29.07 -12.56
N SER A 447 -17.01 -29.68 -11.40
CA SER A 447 -18.32 -30.16 -10.96
C SER A 447 -19.20 -29.06 -10.31
N LEU A 448 -18.60 -27.89 -10.02
CA LEU A 448 -19.29 -26.76 -9.38
C LEU A 448 -19.95 -25.84 -10.41
N PRO A 449 -21.00 -25.11 -10.04
CA PRO A 449 -21.64 -24.14 -10.92
C PRO A 449 -20.62 -23.08 -11.38
N PRO A 450 -20.39 -22.93 -12.70
CA PRO A 450 -19.33 -22.07 -13.22
C PRO A 450 -19.62 -20.58 -13.05
N ASP A 451 -20.90 -20.20 -12.97
CA ASP A 451 -21.34 -18.80 -12.84
C ASP A 451 -21.33 -18.29 -11.39
N GLU A 452 -21.07 -19.17 -10.41
CA GLU A 452 -21.04 -18.76 -9.01
C GLU A 452 -19.71 -18.04 -8.69
N PRO A 453 -19.74 -16.86 -8.06
CA PRO A 453 -18.52 -16.09 -7.79
C PRO A 453 -17.51 -16.87 -6.95
N ALA A 454 -17.98 -17.72 -6.03
CA ALA A 454 -17.12 -18.60 -5.23
C ALA A 454 -16.33 -19.58 -6.10
N THR A 455 -16.96 -20.20 -7.11
CA THR A 455 -16.31 -21.12 -8.06
C THR A 455 -15.27 -20.40 -8.91
N ILE A 456 -15.58 -19.20 -9.40
CA ILE A 456 -14.65 -18.38 -10.19
C ILE A 456 -13.41 -18.05 -9.35
N HIS A 457 -13.60 -17.58 -8.11
CA HIS A 457 -12.49 -17.25 -7.23
C HIS A 457 -11.70 -18.47 -6.76
N LEU A 458 -12.33 -19.64 -6.58
CA LEU A 458 -11.61 -20.90 -6.34
C LEU A 458 -10.75 -21.31 -7.54
N GLY A 459 -11.26 -21.14 -8.77
CA GLY A 459 -10.51 -21.33 -10.00
C GLY A 459 -9.30 -20.40 -10.09
N ILE A 460 -9.47 -19.13 -9.71
CA ILE A 460 -8.38 -18.15 -9.62
C ILE A 460 -7.31 -18.62 -8.63
N VAL A 461 -7.68 -19.00 -7.39
CA VAL A 461 -6.70 -19.46 -6.39
C VAL A 461 -5.99 -20.73 -6.85
N ARG A 462 -6.70 -21.68 -7.48
CA ARG A 462 -6.07 -22.86 -8.08
C ARG A 462 -5.02 -22.48 -9.10
N ALA A 463 -5.33 -21.57 -10.01
CA ALA A 463 -4.39 -21.12 -11.03
C ALA A 463 -3.18 -20.38 -10.44
N MET A 464 -3.41 -19.54 -9.41
CA MET A 464 -2.34 -18.84 -8.68
C MET A 464 -1.37 -19.81 -8.00
N VAL A 465 -1.88 -20.85 -7.34
CA VAL A 465 -1.04 -21.88 -6.70
C VAL A 465 -0.29 -22.67 -7.77
N ASP A 466 -0.96 -23.11 -8.85
CA ASP A 466 -0.35 -23.91 -9.92
C ASP A 466 0.82 -23.20 -10.64
N HIS A 467 0.78 -21.87 -10.75
CA HIS A 467 1.87 -21.09 -11.36
C HIS A 467 2.86 -20.54 -10.35
N GLY A 468 2.43 -20.25 -9.11
CA GLY A 468 3.24 -19.61 -8.07
C GLY A 468 4.01 -20.57 -7.18
N TRP A 469 3.60 -21.85 -7.10
CA TRP A 469 4.17 -22.80 -6.15
C TRP A 469 5.69 -23.00 -6.25
N PRO A 470 6.37 -23.03 -7.42
CA PRO A 470 7.80 -23.33 -7.44
C PRO A 470 8.62 -22.25 -6.73
N ALA A 471 8.24 -20.98 -6.91
CA ALA A 471 8.93 -19.86 -6.30
C ALA A 471 8.57 -19.71 -4.82
N LEU A 472 7.30 -19.95 -4.44
CA LEU A 472 6.88 -19.97 -3.03
C LEU A 472 7.55 -21.11 -2.26
N LEU A 473 7.58 -22.32 -2.81
CA LEU A 473 8.24 -23.47 -2.22
C LEU A 473 9.73 -23.21 -2.04
N ALA A 474 10.42 -22.71 -3.07
CA ALA A 474 11.84 -22.38 -2.99
C ALA A 474 12.12 -21.32 -1.92
N ALA A 475 11.27 -20.29 -1.81
CA ALA A 475 11.40 -19.25 -0.80
C ALA A 475 11.16 -19.79 0.62
N LEU A 476 10.04 -20.49 0.84
CA LEU A 476 9.70 -21.08 2.14
C LEU A 476 10.76 -22.10 2.60
N SER A 477 11.22 -22.94 1.69
CA SER A 477 12.26 -23.94 1.98
C SER A 477 13.55 -23.26 2.38
N PHE A 478 13.98 -22.23 1.65
CA PHE A 478 15.15 -21.43 2.02
C PHE A 478 14.99 -20.78 3.40
N ILE A 479 13.84 -20.15 3.67
CA ILE A 479 13.57 -19.45 4.93
C ILE A 479 13.62 -20.42 6.12
N ILE A 480 13.09 -21.65 6.00
CA ILE A 480 13.15 -22.67 7.07
C ILE A 480 14.60 -23.04 7.45
N TYR A 481 15.55 -22.93 6.52
CA TYR A 481 16.98 -23.18 6.79
C TYR A 481 17.75 -21.95 7.34
N THR A 482 17.07 -20.82 7.55
CA THR A 482 17.66 -19.61 8.14
C THR A 482 17.49 -19.57 9.66
N ASN A 483 18.27 -18.74 10.34
CA ASN A 483 18.15 -18.54 11.78
C ASN A 483 16.94 -17.63 12.09
N LEU A 484 15.79 -18.22 12.44
CA LEU A 484 14.55 -17.51 12.76
C LEU A 484 14.25 -17.54 14.26
N SER A 485 13.59 -16.51 14.78
CA SER A 485 12.92 -16.60 16.08
C SER A 485 11.76 -17.59 16.06
N ASP A 486 11.44 -18.20 17.20
CA ASP A 486 10.38 -19.22 17.34
C ASP A 486 9.04 -18.79 16.71
N GLU A 487 8.61 -17.54 16.91
CA GLU A 487 7.38 -16.98 16.32
C GLU A 487 7.39 -17.04 14.79
N LEU A 488 8.45 -16.50 14.17
CA LEU A 488 8.60 -16.51 12.71
C LEU A 488 8.75 -17.92 12.15
N PHE A 489 9.40 -18.82 12.89
CA PHE A 489 9.50 -20.22 12.49
C PHE A 489 8.11 -20.89 12.45
N ILE A 490 7.27 -20.64 13.46
CA ILE A 490 5.89 -21.14 13.49
C ILE A 490 5.06 -20.56 12.33
N ASP A 491 5.17 -19.26 12.05
CA ASP A 491 4.44 -18.62 10.95
C ASP A 491 4.82 -19.21 9.59
N VAL A 492 6.12 -19.42 9.35
CA VAL A 492 6.63 -20.01 8.11
C VAL A 492 6.21 -21.47 7.98
N LEU A 493 6.26 -22.25 9.06
CA LEU A 493 5.82 -23.64 9.06
C LEU A 493 4.32 -23.76 8.82
N THR A 494 3.53 -22.89 9.45
CA THR A 494 2.07 -22.81 9.25
C THR A 494 1.74 -22.42 7.81
N SER A 495 2.52 -21.51 7.22
CA SER A 495 2.39 -21.14 5.80
C SER A 495 2.73 -22.30 4.85
N TYR A 496 3.73 -23.11 5.19
CA TYR A 496 4.07 -24.33 4.46
C TYR A 496 2.90 -25.31 4.48
N GLN A 497 2.36 -25.57 5.68
CA GLN A 497 1.20 -26.45 5.86
C GLN A 497 -0.04 -25.90 5.12
N ALA A 498 -0.28 -24.60 5.19
CA ALA A 498 -1.37 -23.91 4.49
C ALA A 498 -1.28 -24.15 2.97
N MET A 499 -0.09 -23.99 2.38
CA MET A 499 0.13 -24.23 0.96
C MET A 499 -0.14 -25.69 0.58
N THR A 500 0.41 -26.65 1.34
CA THR A 500 0.19 -28.09 1.10
C THR A 500 -1.29 -28.47 1.21
N ASN A 501 -2.00 -27.94 2.22
CA ASN A 501 -3.42 -28.17 2.41
C ASN A 501 -4.24 -27.60 1.26
N VAL A 502 -3.97 -26.36 0.83
CA VAL A 502 -4.67 -25.73 -0.30
C VAL A 502 -4.42 -26.50 -1.59
N ALA A 503 -3.18 -26.90 -1.87
CA ALA A 503 -2.85 -27.73 -3.03
C ALA A 503 -3.63 -29.06 -3.02
N GLY A 504 -3.69 -29.72 -1.86
CA GLY A 504 -4.50 -30.92 -1.66
C GLY A 504 -6.00 -30.70 -1.86
N MET A 505 -6.56 -29.63 -1.29
CA MET A 505 -7.96 -29.25 -1.45
C MET A 505 -8.32 -28.96 -2.91
N LEU A 506 -7.43 -28.35 -3.68
CA LEU A 506 -7.67 -27.95 -5.08
C LEU A 506 -7.23 -28.99 -6.12
N ALA A 507 -6.93 -30.21 -5.69
CA ALA A 507 -6.51 -31.33 -6.54
C ALA A 507 -5.22 -31.06 -7.34
N LEU A 508 -4.30 -30.27 -6.79
CA LEU A 508 -2.99 -29.99 -7.39
C LEU A 508 -1.95 -30.93 -6.78
N THR A 509 -1.71 -32.08 -7.42
CA THR A 509 -0.82 -33.13 -6.88
C THR A 509 0.64 -32.71 -6.86
N THR A 510 1.14 -32.08 -7.94
CA THR A 510 2.54 -31.66 -8.03
C THR A 510 2.95 -30.70 -6.91
N PRO A 511 2.27 -29.56 -6.66
CA PRO A 511 2.62 -28.67 -5.55
C PRO A 511 2.31 -29.23 -4.16
N ARG A 512 1.46 -30.26 -4.04
CA ARG A 512 1.18 -30.92 -2.76
C ARG A 512 2.30 -31.90 -2.39
N ASP A 513 2.82 -32.62 -3.38
CA ASP A 513 3.79 -33.71 -3.19
C ASP A 513 5.25 -33.21 -3.21
N ALA A 514 5.50 -32.04 -3.80
CA ALA A 514 6.76 -31.31 -3.74
C ALA A 514 6.96 -30.63 -2.39
#